data_AF-A0A7J4YTQ9-F1
#
_entry.id   AF-A0A7J4YTQ9-F1
#
_cell.length_a   1.000
_cell.length_b   1.000
_cell.length_c   1.000
_cell.angle_alpha   90.00
_cell.angle_beta   90.00
_cell.angle_gamma   90.00
#
_symmetry.space_group_name_H-M   'P 1'
#
loop_
_entity.id
_entity.type
_entity.pdbx_description
1 polymer ?
#
loop_
_entity_poly.entity_id
_entity_poly.type
_entity_poly.pdbx_seq_one_letter_code
_entity_poly.pdbx_strand_id
1 'polypeptide(L)'
;MKIYVICIGLLLSCLTITAQTNYYNVDRTFVENGYTYQCDVLKGAKFVRLYNKENKFTYVEQIDKNTKDMISIKENMQEKQLEDDSWTKQKCYSIINGAFSSTEKQRIKDWEFTVMLYVDPDTGKVSEVGFQFFSNTPYGFIPVSVFRQIEVELKKNIWFVPTQQGKRRNYILVGWLHEVK
;
A
#
# COMPACT_ATOMS: atom_id res chain seq x y z
N MET A 1 -5.49 -27.30 52.45
CA MET A 1 -4.22 -26.92 51.79
C MET A 1 -4.09 -27.38 50.33
N LYS A 2 -4.96 -28.24 49.78
CA LYS A 2 -4.89 -28.69 48.37
C LYS A 2 -5.74 -27.90 47.37
N ILE A 3 -6.77 -27.18 47.82
CA ILE A 3 -7.65 -26.38 46.95
C ILE A 3 -7.06 -24.99 46.66
N TYR A 4 -6.34 -24.39 47.61
CA TYR A 4 -5.71 -23.07 47.43
C TYR A 4 -4.51 -23.07 46.47
N VAL A 5 -3.87 -24.22 46.24
CA VAL A 5 -2.72 -24.34 45.31
C VAL A 5 -3.19 -24.30 43.85
N ILE A 6 -4.42 -24.71 43.58
CA ILE A 6 -4.99 -24.72 42.22
C ILE A 6 -5.32 -23.30 41.75
N CYS A 7 -5.78 -22.42 42.65
CA CYS A 7 -6.11 -21.03 42.28
C CYS A 7 -4.85 -20.18 41.96
N ILE A 8 -3.70 -20.49 42.55
CA ILE A 8 -2.45 -19.74 42.30
C ILE A 8 -1.81 -20.16 40.97
N GLY A 9 -1.98 -21.41 40.52
CA GLY A 9 -1.53 -21.87 39.20
C GLY A 9 -2.31 -21.29 38.03
N LEU A 10 -3.58 -20.93 38.23
CA LEU A 10 -4.47 -20.33 37.22
C LEU A 10 -4.28 -18.81 37.05
N LEU A 11 -3.64 -18.13 38.00
CA LEU A 11 -3.33 -16.70 37.92
C LEU A 11 -2.04 -16.40 37.12
N LEU A 12 -1.22 -17.42 36.83
CA LEU A 12 0.03 -17.30 36.09
C LEU A 12 -0.11 -17.50 34.58
N SER A 13 -1.30 -17.89 34.09
CA SER A 13 -1.67 -17.66 32.68
C SER A 13 -2.14 -16.22 32.49
N CYS A 14 -1.32 -15.25 32.94
CA CYS A 14 -1.36 -13.94 32.32
C CYS A 14 -0.99 -14.18 30.87
N LEU A 15 -2.00 -14.34 30.02
CA LEU A 15 -1.89 -14.03 28.60
C LEU A 15 -1.10 -12.73 28.56
N THR A 16 0.15 -12.79 28.10
CA THR A 16 0.85 -11.57 27.72
C THR A 16 0.00 -11.02 26.59
N ILE A 17 -0.95 -10.15 26.92
CA ILE A 17 -1.58 -9.24 25.98
C ILE A 17 -0.43 -8.34 25.58
N THR A 18 0.41 -8.82 24.66
CA THR A 18 1.36 -7.95 23.98
C THR A 18 0.47 -6.96 23.28
N ALA A 19 0.42 -5.72 23.78
CA ALA A 19 -0.21 -4.63 23.06
C ALA A 19 0.34 -4.69 21.64
N GLN A 20 -0.53 -4.91 20.65
CA GLN A 20 -0.08 -5.02 19.26
C GLN A 20 0.67 -3.74 18.93
N THR A 21 1.92 -3.88 18.49
CA THR A 21 2.74 -2.73 18.17
C THR A 21 2.19 -2.12 16.89
N ASN A 22 1.67 -0.90 16.98
CA ASN A 22 1.33 -0.15 15.80
C ASN A 22 2.61 0.38 15.15
N TYR A 23 2.82 0.03 13.89
CA TYR A 23 4.05 0.32 13.17
C TYR A 23 4.08 1.73 12.58
N TYR A 24 2.93 2.38 12.40
CA TYR A 24 2.75 3.54 11.52
C TYR A 24 2.13 4.76 12.21
N ASN A 25 2.29 4.88 13.54
CA ASN A 25 1.76 6.00 14.34
C ASN A 25 2.48 7.34 14.08
N VAL A 26 3.72 7.26 13.63
CA VAL A 26 4.66 8.38 13.48
C VAL A 26 5.50 8.16 12.24
N ASP A 27 6.15 9.23 11.76
CA ASP A 27 7.12 9.12 10.68
C ASP A 27 8.20 8.10 11.05
N ARG A 28 8.48 7.16 10.14
CA ARG A 28 9.41 6.06 10.38
C ARG A 28 10.02 5.57 9.08
N THR A 29 11.34 5.33 9.10
CA THR A 29 12.01 4.55 8.07
C THR A 29 12.17 3.10 8.57
N PHE A 30 11.72 2.13 7.79
CA PHE A 30 11.94 0.71 8.00
C PHE A 30 13.16 0.28 7.18
N VAL A 31 14.24 -0.13 7.86
CA VAL A 31 15.44 -0.64 7.20
C VAL A 31 15.45 -2.15 7.37
N GLU A 32 15.12 -2.86 6.30
CA GLU A 32 15.00 -4.32 6.27
C GLU A 32 16.09 -4.91 5.38
N ASN A 33 16.28 -6.23 5.42
CA ASN A 33 17.29 -6.87 4.59
C ASN A 33 16.90 -6.80 3.10
N GLY A 34 17.58 -5.93 2.35
CA GLY A 34 17.41 -5.77 0.90
C GLY A 34 16.31 -4.80 0.45
N TYR A 35 15.69 -4.04 1.36
CA TYR A 35 14.79 -2.94 1.00
C TYR A 35 14.65 -1.92 2.13
N THR A 36 14.30 -0.68 1.79
CA THR A 36 14.01 0.39 2.77
C THR A 36 12.66 1.01 2.46
N TYR A 37 11.79 1.10 3.45
CA TYR A 37 10.49 1.74 3.33
C TYR A 37 10.40 3.00 4.16
N GLN A 38 9.68 3.99 3.65
CA GLN A 38 9.35 5.21 4.36
C GLN A 38 7.85 5.23 4.66
N CYS A 39 7.54 5.54 5.92
CA CYS A 39 6.20 5.81 6.41
C CYS A 39 6.16 7.27 6.83
N ASP A 40 5.36 8.07 6.13
CA ASP A 40 5.09 9.46 6.50
C ASP A 40 3.65 9.57 7.00
N VAL A 41 3.48 10.21 8.14
CA VAL A 41 2.19 10.29 8.84
C VAL A 41 1.76 11.74 8.95
N LEU A 42 0.63 12.06 8.32
CA LEU A 42 0.00 13.36 8.51
C LEU A 42 -0.53 13.47 9.93
N LYS A 43 0.22 14.20 10.78
CA LYS A 43 -0.10 14.42 12.19
C LYS A 43 -1.50 15.03 12.32
N GLY A 44 -2.27 14.58 13.32
CA GLY A 44 -3.67 14.96 13.52
C GLY A 44 -4.65 14.12 12.71
N ALA A 45 -4.43 13.96 11.40
CA ALA A 45 -5.27 13.13 10.53
C ALA A 45 -5.00 11.62 10.69
N LYS A 46 -3.85 11.24 11.29
CA LYS A 46 -3.39 9.84 11.40
C LYS A 46 -3.27 9.13 10.05
N PHE A 47 -3.20 9.89 8.96
CA PHE A 47 -3.15 9.38 7.60
C PHE A 47 -1.72 9.01 7.22
N VAL A 48 -1.52 7.75 6.87
CA VAL A 48 -0.22 7.15 6.55
C VAL A 48 -0.04 7.16 5.04
N ARG A 49 1.16 7.53 4.60
CA ARG A 49 1.68 7.23 3.27
C ARG A 49 2.88 6.30 3.43
N LEU A 50 2.76 5.09 2.91
CA LEU A 50 3.77 4.04 3.00
C LEU A 50 4.29 3.71 1.62
N TYR A 51 5.61 3.77 1.44
CA TYR A 51 6.24 3.60 0.13
C TYR A 51 7.68 3.13 0.26
N ASN A 52 8.18 2.49 -0.79
CA ASN A 52 9.60 2.18 -0.89
C ASN A 52 10.39 3.51 -0.99
N LYS A 53 11.44 3.68 -0.17
CA LYS A 53 12.21 4.93 -0.08
C LYS A 53 12.92 5.31 -1.39
N GLU A 54 13.08 4.35 -2.30
CA GLU A 54 13.62 4.58 -3.64
C GLU A 54 12.59 5.17 -4.63
N ASN A 55 11.30 5.21 -4.25
CA ASN A 55 10.25 5.82 -5.07
C ASN A 55 10.54 7.32 -5.29
N LYS A 56 10.38 7.77 -6.53
CA LYS A 56 10.66 9.13 -6.99
C LYS A 56 9.38 9.93 -7.21
N PHE A 57 8.23 9.29 -7.41
CA PHE A 57 6.98 9.98 -7.79
C PHE A 57 6.04 10.27 -6.62
N THR A 58 6.39 9.90 -5.39
CA THR A 58 5.49 9.96 -4.22
C THR A 58 4.98 11.38 -3.90
N TYR A 59 5.78 12.41 -4.17
CA TYR A 59 5.45 13.83 -3.96
C TYR A 59 5.63 14.68 -5.21
N VAL A 60 5.75 14.04 -6.38
CA VAL A 60 5.98 14.73 -7.65
C VAL A 60 4.64 14.92 -8.33
N GLU A 61 4.39 16.12 -8.85
CA GLU A 61 3.18 16.43 -9.61
C GLU A 61 3.20 15.75 -10.99
N GLN A 62 2.02 15.47 -11.54
CA GLN A 62 1.94 15.03 -12.93
C GLN A 62 2.15 16.21 -13.87
N ILE A 63 3.08 16.04 -14.81
CA ILE A 63 3.41 17.05 -15.81
C ILE A 63 3.40 16.42 -17.20
N ASP A 64 3.20 17.26 -18.23
CA ASP A 64 3.53 16.89 -19.60
C ASP A 64 5.05 16.88 -19.74
N LYS A 65 5.62 15.74 -20.13
CA LYS A 65 7.07 15.55 -20.21
C LYS A 65 7.71 16.37 -21.34
N ASN A 66 6.93 16.79 -22.34
CA ASN A 66 7.39 17.60 -23.46
C ASN A 66 7.34 19.08 -23.13
N THR A 67 6.21 19.59 -22.61
CA THR A 67 6.06 21.03 -22.31
C THR A 67 6.53 21.42 -20.92
N LYS A 68 6.63 20.46 -20.00
CA LYS A 68 6.88 20.63 -18.56
C LYS A 68 5.74 21.30 -17.79
N ASP A 69 4.60 21.52 -18.43
CA ASP A 69 3.44 22.10 -17.78
C ASP A 69 2.77 21.09 -16.84
N MET A 70 2.22 21.59 -15.74
CA MET A 70 1.43 20.80 -14.82
C MET A 70 0.15 20.32 -15.51
N ILE A 71 -0.15 19.03 -15.37
CA ILE A 71 -1.41 18.48 -15.85
C ILE A 71 -2.47 18.67 -14.79
N SER A 72 -3.57 19.34 -15.16
CA SER A 72 -4.67 19.62 -14.24
C SER A 72 -5.40 18.35 -13.80
N ILE A 73 -6.04 18.40 -12.63
CA ILE A 73 -6.90 17.30 -12.13
C ILE A 73 -8.02 16.98 -13.12
N LYS A 74 -8.62 18.01 -13.73
CA LYS A 74 -9.70 17.83 -14.72
C LYS A 74 -9.21 17.03 -15.92
N GLU A 75 -8.03 17.35 -16.42
CA GLU A 75 -7.40 16.64 -17.55
C GLU A 75 -7.07 15.20 -17.18
N ASN A 76 -6.55 14.96 -15.98
CA ASN A 76 -6.30 13.61 -15.46
C ASN A 76 -7.56 12.73 -15.44
N MET A 77 -8.70 13.31 -15.10
CA MET A 77 -9.97 12.60 -14.98
C MET A 77 -10.67 12.36 -16.33
N GLN A 78 -10.47 13.24 -17.31
CA GLN A 78 -11.18 13.19 -18.59
C GLN A 78 -10.43 12.40 -19.66
N GLU A 79 -9.11 12.40 -19.61
CA GLU A 79 -8.32 11.72 -20.61
C GLU A 79 -8.13 10.24 -20.30
N LYS A 80 -8.35 9.42 -21.32
CA LYS A 80 -7.98 8.01 -21.27
C LYS A 80 -6.47 7.88 -21.40
N GLN A 81 -5.80 7.57 -20.29
CA GLN A 81 -4.32 7.46 -20.21
C GLN A 81 -3.82 6.04 -20.52
N LEU A 82 -4.67 5.03 -20.31
CA LEU A 82 -4.39 3.62 -20.51
C LEU A 82 -5.52 3.01 -21.35
N GLU A 83 -5.19 2.05 -22.22
CA GLU A 83 -6.21 1.25 -22.90
C GLU A 83 -6.98 0.38 -21.90
N ASP A 84 -8.21 0.01 -22.29
CA ASP A 84 -9.03 -0.87 -21.47
C ASP A 84 -8.52 -2.30 -21.57
N ASP A 85 -8.52 -2.99 -20.44
CA ASP A 85 -8.20 -4.41 -20.36
C ASP A 85 -9.17 -5.13 -19.41
N SER A 86 -9.21 -6.46 -19.49
CA SER A 86 -10.08 -7.29 -18.64
C SER A 86 -9.34 -8.02 -17.51
N TRP A 87 -8.01 -7.93 -17.45
CA TRP A 87 -7.19 -8.84 -16.65
C TRP A 87 -6.47 -8.16 -15.48
N THR A 88 -6.05 -6.90 -15.65
CA THR A 88 -5.17 -6.22 -14.70
C THR A 88 -5.84 -6.08 -13.33
N LYS A 89 -7.11 -5.65 -13.31
CA LYS A 89 -7.88 -5.53 -12.07
C LYS A 89 -7.93 -6.85 -11.30
N GLN A 90 -8.30 -7.94 -11.98
CA GLN A 90 -8.40 -9.26 -11.36
C GLN A 90 -7.04 -9.75 -10.84
N LYS A 91 -5.97 -9.52 -11.61
CA LYS A 91 -4.62 -9.92 -11.22
C LYS A 91 -4.08 -9.11 -10.04
N CYS A 92 -4.27 -7.78 -10.02
CA CYS A 92 -3.95 -6.93 -8.88
C CYS A 92 -4.63 -7.43 -7.60
N TYR A 93 -5.94 -7.72 -7.69
CA TYR A 93 -6.72 -8.18 -6.54
C TYR A 93 -6.23 -9.55 -6.04
N SER A 94 -5.92 -10.47 -6.95
CA SER A 94 -5.35 -11.77 -6.60
C SER A 94 -3.99 -11.63 -5.89
N ILE A 95 -3.11 -10.76 -6.39
CA ILE A 95 -1.80 -10.50 -5.77
C ILE A 95 -1.97 -9.93 -4.36
N ILE A 96 -2.80 -8.90 -4.22
CA ILE A 96 -3.01 -8.22 -2.94
C ILE A 96 -3.65 -9.17 -1.93
N ASN A 97 -4.74 -9.84 -2.30
CA ASN A 97 -5.42 -10.77 -1.41
C ASN A 97 -4.55 -11.98 -1.04
N GLY A 98 -3.61 -12.38 -1.90
CA GLY A 98 -2.67 -13.46 -1.65
C GLY A 98 -1.53 -13.12 -0.69
N ALA A 99 -1.27 -11.83 -0.44
CA ALA A 99 -0.17 -11.40 0.42
C ALA A 99 -0.51 -11.43 1.93
N PHE A 100 -1.81 -11.39 2.27
CA PHE A 100 -2.26 -11.41 3.67
C PHE A 100 -2.52 -12.83 4.16
N SER A 101 -2.05 -13.14 5.37
CA SER A 101 -2.41 -14.37 6.08
C SER A 101 -3.88 -14.37 6.51
N SER A 102 -4.44 -15.55 6.81
CA SER A 102 -5.83 -15.67 7.29
C SER A 102 -6.11 -14.84 8.54
N THR A 103 -5.15 -14.75 9.46
CA THR A 103 -5.26 -13.94 10.69
C THR A 103 -5.26 -12.44 10.38
N GLU A 104 -4.43 -11.99 9.43
CA GLU A 104 -4.42 -10.60 8.99
C GLU A 104 -5.71 -10.23 8.27
N LYS A 105 -6.21 -11.09 7.38
CA LYS A 105 -7.51 -10.91 6.70
C LYS A 105 -8.66 -10.75 7.67
N GLN A 106 -8.72 -11.60 8.70
CA GLN A 106 -9.74 -11.48 9.73
C GLN A 106 -9.65 -10.16 10.49
N ARG A 107 -8.42 -9.66 10.73
CA ARG A 107 -8.17 -8.42 11.47
C ARG A 107 -8.58 -7.17 10.67
N ILE A 108 -8.28 -7.16 9.37
CA ILE A 108 -8.56 -6.03 8.47
C ILE A 108 -9.93 -6.14 7.79
N LYS A 109 -10.75 -7.12 8.16
CA LYS A 109 -12.08 -7.32 7.60
C LYS A 109 -12.90 -6.02 7.67
N ASP A 110 -13.57 -5.69 6.58
CA ASP A 110 -14.39 -4.48 6.43
C ASP A 110 -13.58 -3.15 6.45
N TRP A 111 -12.24 -3.23 6.40
CA TRP A 111 -11.36 -2.07 6.26
C TRP A 111 -10.70 -2.03 4.88
N GLU A 112 -10.61 -0.81 4.35
CA GLU A 112 -9.96 -0.53 3.07
C GLU A 112 -8.63 0.21 3.25
N PHE A 113 -7.75 0.04 2.27
CA PHE A 113 -6.54 0.86 2.10
C PHE A 113 -6.40 1.25 0.64
N THR A 114 -5.76 2.38 0.37
CA THR A 114 -5.47 2.83 -0.99
C THR A 114 -4.21 2.16 -1.50
N VAL A 115 -4.28 1.62 -2.71
CA VAL A 115 -3.11 1.19 -3.50
C VAL A 115 -2.92 2.19 -4.63
N MET A 116 -1.68 2.61 -4.88
CA MET A 116 -1.30 3.50 -5.95
C MET A 116 -0.19 2.86 -6.78
N LEU A 117 -0.41 2.70 -8.08
CA LEU A 117 0.60 2.26 -9.05
C LEU A 117 1.05 3.47 -9.85
N TYR A 118 2.36 3.66 -9.92
CA TYR A 118 3.00 4.63 -10.80
C TYR A 118 3.51 3.87 -12.01
N VAL A 119 2.79 4.02 -13.11
CA VAL A 119 3.02 3.30 -14.36
C VAL A 119 3.94 4.14 -15.24
N ASP A 120 4.98 3.48 -15.76
CA ASP A 120 5.88 4.05 -16.74
C ASP A 120 5.10 4.33 -18.05
N PRO A 121 5.09 5.59 -18.51
CA PRO A 121 4.25 6.02 -19.62
C PRO A 121 4.74 5.46 -20.96
N ASP A 122 6.00 5.05 -21.08
CA ASP A 122 6.60 4.56 -22.33
C ASP A 122 6.47 3.04 -22.47
N THR A 123 6.63 2.31 -21.37
CA THR A 123 6.62 0.84 -21.33
C THR A 123 5.31 0.23 -20.82
N GLY A 124 4.49 1.02 -20.11
CA GLY A 124 3.28 0.55 -19.44
C GLY A 124 3.51 -0.33 -18.20
N LYS A 125 4.76 -0.55 -17.81
CA LYS A 125 5.08 -1.36 -16.60
C LYS A 125 4.89 -0.53 -15.33
N VAL A 126 4.55 -1.19 -14.23
CA VAL A 126 4.51 -0.55 -12.92
C VAL A 126 5.95 -0.30 -12.43
N SER A 127 6.31 0.97 -12.28
CA SER A 127 7.63 1.40 -11.80
C SER A 127 7.69 1.54 -10.29
N GLU A 128 6.63 2.09 -9.69
CA GLU A 128 6.55 2.32 -8.25
C GLU A 128 5.17 1.94 -7.72
N VAL A 129 5.12 1.56 -6.44
CA VAL A 129 3.88 1.30 -5.71
C VAL A 129 3.90 2.08 -4.41
N GLY A 130 2.77 2.67 -4.05
CA GLY A 130 2.55 3.32 -2.75
C GLY A 130 1.23 2.88 -2.13
N PHE A 131 1.14 3.02 -0.81
CA PHE A 131 -0.03 2.66 -0.03
C PHE A 131 -0.46 3.81 0.86
N GLN A 132 -1.77 3.95 1.10
CA GLN A 132 -2.31 4.91 2.06
C GLN A 132 -3.42 4.28 2.91
N PHE A 133 -3.43 4.61 4.20
CA PHE A 133 -4.42 4.12 5.17
C PHE A 133 -4.37 4.99 6.43
N PHE A 134 -5.34 4.87 7.34
CA PHE A 134 -5.21 5.52 8.64
C PHE A 134 -4.48 4.61 9.64
N SER A 135 -3.53 5.15 10.38
CA SER A 135 -2.75 4.42 11.37
C SER A 135 -3.59 3.87 12.52
N ASN A 136 -4.75 4.46 12.83
CA ASN A 136 -5.69 3.94 13.82
C ASN A 136 -6.64 2.86 13.29
N THR A 137 -6.47 2.41 12.04
CA THR A 137 -7.14 1.22 11.51
C THR A 137 -6.33 -0.04 11.79
N PRO A 138 -6.90 -1.25 11.59
CA PRO A 138 -6.15 -2.50 11.59
C PRO A 138 -4.91 -2.55 10.68
N TYR A 139 -4.85 -1.77 9.60
CA TYR A 139 -3.65 -1.65 8.75
C TYR A 139 -2.44 -1.08 9.50
N GLY A 140 -2.68 -0.34 10.59
CA GLY A 140 -1.67 0.13 11.55
C GLY A 140 -0.76 -0.98 12.11
N PHE A 141 -1.23 -2.23 12.06
CA PHE A 141 -0.61 -3.40 12.67
C PHE A 141 -0.16 -4.46 11.65
N ILE A 142 -0.24 -4.15 10.34
CA ILE A 142 0.23 -5.05 9.28
C ILE A 142 1.74 -4.84 9.08
N PRO A 143 2.57 -5.89 9.11
CA PRO A 143 4.01 -5.76 8.91
C PRO A 143 4.38 -5.17 7.54
N VAL A 144 5.45 -4.38 7.48
CA VAL A 144 5.92 -3.75 6.23
C VAL A 144 6.25 -4.77 5.13
N SER A 145 6.65 -5.99 5.52
CA SER A 145 6.95 -7.09 4.61
C SER A 145 5.76 -7.51 3.75
N VAL A 146 4.52 -7.38 4.25
CA VAL A 146 3.31 -7.66 3.46
C VAL A 146 3.18 -6.65 2.32
N PHE A 147 3.34 -5.36 2.62
CA PHE A 147 3.34 -4.30 1.61
C PHE A 147 4.48 -4.44 0.60
N ARG A 148 5.66 -4.90 1.05
CA ARG A 148 6.80 -5.22 0.17
C ARG A 148 6.49 -6.38 -0.78
N GLN A 149 5.86 -7.46 -0.29
CA GLN A 149 5.45 -8.57 -1.14
C GLN A 149 4.48 -8.11 -2.23
N ILE A 150 3.51 -7.28 -1.85
CA ILE A 150 2.55 -6.67 -2.79
C ILE A 150 3.28 -5.82 -3.84
N GLU A 151 4.17 -4.91 -3.43
CA GLU A 151 4.96 -4.07 -4.34
C GLU A 151 5.71 -4.93 -5.38
N VAL A 152 6.47 -5.92 -4.92
CA VAL A 152 7.31 -6.77 -5.79
C VAL A 152 6.47 -7.54 -6.80
N GLU A 153 5.38 -8.16 -6.36
CA GLU A 153 4.53 -8.95 -7.25
C GLU A 153 3.74 -8.08 -8.23
N LEU A 154 3.28 -6.89 -7.82
CA LEU A 154 2.63 -5.96 -8.74
C LEU A 154 3.61 -5.46 -9.80
N LYS A 155 4.81 -5.03 -9.42
CA LYS A 155 5.85 -4.58 -10.37
C LYS A 155 6.28 -5.66 -11.35
N LYS A 156 6.28 -6.92 -10.91
CA LYS A 156 6.67 -8.08 -11.74
C LYS A 156 5.58 -8.52 -12.70
N ASN A 157 4.31 -8.51 -12.27
CA ASN A 157 3.24 -9.21 -12.99
C ASN A 157 2.20 -8.28 -13.62
N ILE A 158 2.25 -6.97 -13.38
CA ILE A 158 1.26 -6.01 -13.89
C ILE A 158 1.90 -5.06 -14.90
N TRP A 159 1.22 -4.89 -16.02
CA TRP A 159 1.52 -3.89 -17.03
C TRP A 159 0.24 -3.44 -17.70
N PHE A 160 0.29 -2.27 -18.32
CA PHE A 160 -0.80 -1.65 -19.04
C PHE A 160 -0.34 -1.30 -20.46
N VAL A 161 -1.27 -0.86 -21.30
CA VAL A 161 -0.96 -0.29 -22.61
C VAL A 161 -1.23 1.21 -22.55
N PRO A 162 -0.21 2.07 -22.50
CA PRO A 162 -0.41 3.52 -22.49
C PRO A 162 -0.96 4.04 -23.82
N THR A 163 -1.94 4.93 -23.74
CA THR A 163 -2.45 5.68 -24.89
C THR A 163 -1.46 6.78 -25.31
N GLN A 164 -1.75 7.51 -26.39
CA GLN A 164 -0.94 8.69 -26.74
C GLN A 164 -0.97 9.76 -25.64
N GLN A 165 -2.13 9.96 -25.01
CA GLN A 165 -2.32 10.90 -23.89
C GLN A 165 -1.65 10.41 -22.60
N GLY A 166 -1.51 9.09 -22.41
CA GLY A 166 -0.69 8.53 -21.33
C GLY A 166 0.80 8.78 -21.55
N LYS A 167 1.29 8.54 -22.77
CA LYS A 167 2.72 8.62 -23.13
C LYS A 167 3.36 9.99 -22.93
N ARG A 168 2.58 11.08 -23.01
CA ARG A 168 3.08 12.44 -22.77
C ARG A 168 3.34 12.76 -21.29
N ARG A 169 2.88 11.93 -20.34
CA ARG A 169 3.00 12.19 -18.90
C ARG A 169 4.38 11.82 -18.39
N ASN A 170 4.81 12.37 -17.26
CA ASN A 170 6.00 11.90 -16.52
C ASN A 170 5.75 10.53 -15.84
N TYR A 171 4.52 10.27 -15.41
CA TYR A 171 4.03 8.96 -14.97
C TYR A 171 2.50 8.89 -15.13
N ILE A 172 1.95 7.68 -15.19
CA ILE A 172 0.50 7.43 -15.15
C ILE A 172 0.13 6.89 -13.77
N LEU A 173 -0.88 7.46 -13.12
CA LEU A 173 -1.31 7.04 -11.79
C LEU A 173 -2.55 6.16 -11.88
N VAL A 174 -2.48 4.95 -11.33
CA VAL A 174 -3.63 4.07 -11.14
C VAL A 174 -3.83 3.86 -9.65
N GLY A 175 -4.90 4.44 -9.10
CA GLY A 175 -5.20 4.37 -7.67
C GLY A 175 -6.60 3.84 -7.40
N TRP A 176 -6.75 3.01 -6.37
CA TRP A 176 -8.06 2.54 -5.90
C TRP A 176 -8.06 2.25 -4.40
N LEU A 177 -9.26 2.28 -3.80
CA LEU A 177 -9.51 1.72 -2.49
C LEU A 177 -9.70 0.21 -2.61
N HIS A 178 -8.95 -0.54 -1.82
CA HIS A 178 -8.94 -2.00 -1.83
C HIS A 178 -9.40 -2.54 -0.48
N GLU A 179 -10.40 -3.42 -0.52
CA GLU A 179 -10.80 -4.25 0.62
C GLU A 179 -10.23 -5.66 0.41
N VAL A 180 -9.44 -6.14 1.37
CA VAL A 180 -8.85 -7.48 1.28
C VAL A 180 -9.92 -8.55 1.52
N LYS A 181 -9.99 -9.54 0.63
CA LYS A 181 -10.90 -10.69 0.71
C LYS A 181 -10.18 -11.97 1.14
#